data_AF-W2CUL9-F1
#
_entry.id   AF-W2CUL9-F1
#
_cell.length_a   1.000
_cell.length_b   1.000
_cell.length_c   1.000
_cell.angle_alpha   90.00
_cell.angle_beta   90.00
_cell.angle_gamma   90.00
#
_symmetry.space_group_name_H-M   'P 1'
#
loop_
_entity.id
_entity.type
_entity.pdbx_description
1 polymer ?
#
loop_
_entity_poly.entity_id
_entity_poly.type
_entity_poly.pdbx_seq_one_letter_code
_entity_poly.pdbx_strand_id
1 'polypeptide(L)'
;MNQFDTVLKLINTEERKNMEFVWGKLLYKKEDQSDIEALLEKIVEVSNDKTINKVLIRHADVFKYLGEGNIIADIQARNYILKMLSTLYNPEENLNFEYEGNPLRKVLEHVFRTANDYGLLPDECINTQGHIVLLDASRFMGGLNINCYQGKNVTHQIRYGTAGDGKNGENGDSIFSQDIANYVRNILRFSSSDSHTNKDKKFRIKDDFKELFFSFVLQLSHIIKWFGGYIEKHPDREVNKLKIQRIG
;
A
#
# COMPACT_ATOMS: atom_id res chain seq x y z
N MET A 1 56.71 -7.14 -12.86
CA MET A 1 56.18 -7.09 -11.48
C MET A 1 55.35 -8.35 -11.30
N ASN A 2 55.74 -9.25 -10.39
CA ASN A 2 55.05 -10.54 -10.25
C ASN A 2 53.66 -10.32 -9.62
N GLN A 3 52.65 -11.10 -9.99
CA GLN A 3 51.28 -10.95 -9.45
C GLN A 3 51.27 -10.97 -7.92
N PHE A 4 52.18 -11.73 -7.31
CA PHE A 4 52.37 -11.83 -5.87
C PHE A 4 52.88 -10.52 -5.23
N ASP A 5 53.79 -9.80 -5.89
CA ASP A 5 54.31 -8.51 -5.39
C ASP A 5 53.21 -7.43 -5.41
N THR A 6 52.36 -7.47 -6.42
CA THR A 6 51.19 -6.59 -6.54
C THR A 6 50.19 -6.87 -5.42
N VAL A 7 49.90 -8.15 -5.15
CA VAL A 7 49.05 -8.55 -4.02
C VAL A 7 49.67 -8.04 -2.72
N LEU A 8 50.95 -8.33 -2.44
CA LEU A 8 51.65 -7.89 -1.23
C LEU A 8 51.59 -6.37 -1.01
N LYS A 9 51.71 -5.56 -2.07
CA LYS A 9 51.52 -4.10 -1.98
C LYS A 9 50.10 -3.69 -1.62
N LEU A 10 49.09 -4.39 -2.15
CA LEU A 10 47.67 -4.11 -1.89
C LEU A 10 47.23 -4.54 -0.48
N ILE A 11 47.87 -5.55 0.13
CA ILE A 11 47.57 -6.00 1.51
C ILE A 11 48.28 -5.13 2.56
N ASN A 12 49.40 -4.48 2.23
CA ASN A 12 50.23 -3.70 3.16
C ASN A 12 50.02 -2.18 3.09
N THR A 13 48.87 -1.73 2.62
CA THR A 13 48.51 -0.31 2.66
C THR A 13 48.42 0.20 4.10
N GLU A 14 48.71 1.49 4.31
CA GLU A 14 48.55 2.13 5.63
C GLU A 14 47.13 1.94 6.20
N GLU A 15 46.11 2.04 5.35
CA GLU A 15 44.72 1.79 5.74
C GLU A 15 44.50 0.39 6.30
N ARG A 16 45.07 -0.66 5.67
CA ARG A 16 44.93 -2.03 6.18
C ARG A 16 45.72 -2.25 7.46
N LYS A 17 46.89 -1.65 7.60
CA LYS A 17 47.70 -1.73 8.83
C LYS A 17 47.04 -1.02 10.00
N ASN A 18 46.26 0.03 9.71
CA ASN A 18 45.54 0.82 10.71
C ASN A 18 44.07 0.38 10.86
N MET A 19 43.63 -0.73 10.24
CA MET A 19 42.22 -1.16 10.29
C MET A 19 41.72 -1.37 11.72
N GLU A 20 42.53 -1.96 12.61
CA GLU A 20 42.15 -2.14 14.02
C GLU A 20 41.98 -0.80 14.74
N PHE A 21 42.79 0.21 14.41
CA PHE A 21 42.65 1.55 14.98
C PHE A 21 41.44 2.31 14.42
N VAL A 22 41.20 2.21 13.11
CA VAL A 22 40.12 2.93 12.40
C VAL A 22 38.75 2.32 12.69
N TRP A 23 38.65 0.99 12.69
CA TRP A 23 37.39 0.27 12.80
C TRP A 23 37.11 -0.20 14.23
N GLY A 24 38.14 -0.41 15.05
CA GLY A 24 38.01 -0.78 16.46
C GLY A 24 37.04 -1.95 16.67
N LYS A 25 35.98 -1.71 17.44
CA LYS A 25 34.92 -2.69 17.76
C LYS A 25 34.00 -3.05 16.58
N LEU A 26 34.18 -2.42 15.41
CA LEU A 26 33.44 -2.73 14.17
C LEU A 26 34.27 -3.57 13.20
N LEU A 27 35.45 -4.02 13.61
CA LEU A 27 36.25 -4.99 12.86
C LEU A 27 35.78 -6.41 13.19
N TYR A 28 35.39 -7.17 12.17
CA TYR A 28 35.00 -8.58 12.29
C TYR A 28 35.88 -9.42 11.38
N LYS A 29 36.57 -10.43 11.92
CA LYS A 29 37.49 -11.30 11.19
C LYS A 29 36.76 -12.54 10.70
N LYS A 30 36.81 -12.80 9.38
CA LYS A 30 36.11 -13.92 8.73
C LYS A 30 36.54 -15.31 9.21
N GLU A 31 37.71 -15.40 9.83
CA GLU A 31 38.32 -16.66 10.30
C GLU A 31 37.91 -16.99 11.75
N ASP A 32 37.28 -16.04 12.45
CA ASP A 32 36.85 -16.19 13.83
C ASP A 32 35.32 -16.37 13.89
N GLN A 33 34.89 -17.55 14.34
CA GLN A 33 33.48 -17.90 14.44
C GLN A 33 32.72 -16.96 15.41
N SER A 34 33.37 -16.49 16.47
CA SER A 34 32.75 -15.59 17.44
C SER A 34 32.54 -14.18 16.85
N ASP A 35 33.46 -13.72 15.98
CA ASP A 35 33.28 -12.48 15.23
C ASP A 35 32.16 -12.58 14.19
N ILE A 36 31.95 -13.75 13.58
CA ILE A 36 30.83 -13.99 12.66
C ILE A 36 29.50 -13.88 13.41
N GLU A 37 29.39 -14.51 14.59
CA GLU A 37 28.19 -14.42 15.43
C GLU A 37 27.93 -12.97 15.86
N ALA A 38 28.95 -12.27 16.36
CA ALA A 38 28.85 -10.85 16.73
C ALA A 38 28.46 -9.95 15.55
N LEU A 39 28.97 -10.21 14.34
CA LEU A 39 28.59 -9.50 13.12
C LEU A 39 27.12 -9.73 12.78
N LEU A 40 26.65 -10.98 12.83
CA LEU A 40 25.25 -11.31 12.55
C LEU A 40 24.31 -10.67 13.58
N GLU A 41 24.66 -10.70 14.86
CA GLU A 41 23.94 -10.00 15.92
C GLU A 41 23.89 -8.49 15.65
N LYS A 42 25.03 -7.88 15.29
CA LYS A 42 25.08 -6.44 14.97
C LYS A 42 24.28 -6.09 13.72
N ILE A 43 24.29 -6.95 12.69
CA ILE A 43 23.45 -6.77 11.49
C ILE A 43 21.98 -6.81 11.88
N VAL A 44 21.56 -7.76 12.72
CA VAL A 44 20.18 -7.85 13.21
C VAL A 44 19.81 -6.62 14.03
N GLU A 45 20.68 -6.19 14.94
CA GLU A 45 20.48 -4.98 15.77
C GLU A 45 20.32 -3.73 14.90
N VAL A 46 21.28 -3.44 14.02
CA VAL A 46 21.25 -2.27 13.14
C VAL A 46 20.08 -2.35 12.15
N SER A 47 19.75 -3.55 11.67
CA SER A 47 18.59 -3.74 10.80
C SER A 47 17.30 -3.44 11.54
N ASN A 48 17.13 -3.93 12.77
CA ASN A 48 15.94 -3.64 13.57
C ASN A 48 15.82 -2.15 13.94
N ASP A 49 16.93 -1.42 13.98
CA ASP A 49 16.91 0.01 14.27
C ASP A 49 16.47 0.86 13.06
N LYS A 50 16.58 0.35 11.83
CA LYS A 50 16.13 1.08 10.64
C LYS A 50 14.62 1.32 10.66
N THR A 51 14.23 2.57 10.44
CA THR A 51 12.83 3.03 10.29
C THR A 51 11.97 2.11 9.45
N ILE A 52 12.46 1.74 8.27
CA ILE A 52 11.75 0.87 7.33
C ILE A 52 11.42 -0.48 7.99
N ASN A 53 12.37 -1.10 8.69
CA ASN A 53 12.18 -2.41 9.29
C ASN A 53 11.23 -2.34 10.49
N LYS A 54 11.34 -1.29 11.32
CA LYS A 54 10.36 -1.01 12.39
C LYS A 54 8.94 -0.93 11.85
N VAL A 55 8.75 -0.24 10.72
CA VAL A 55 7.44 -0.13 10.05
C VAL A 55 6.95 -1.44 9.49
N LEU A 56 7.82 -2.19 8.80
CA LEU A 56 7.47 -3.48 8.22
C LEU A 56 7.06 -4.49 9.29
N ILE A 57 7.77 -4.52 10.42
CA ILE A 57 7.46 -5.40 11.55
C ILE A 57 6.14 -4.97 12.20
N ARG A 58 5.97 -3.67 12.49
CA ARG A 58 4.77 -3.15 13.17
C ARG A 58 3.48 -3.35 12.37
N HIS A 59 3.58 -3.28 11.03
CA HIS A 59 2.45 -3.41 10.11
C HIS A 59 2.57 -4.66 9.23
N ALA A 60 3.19 -5.73 9.75
CA ALA A 60 3.43 -6.97 8.99
C ALA A 60 2.13 -7.59 8.46
N ASP A 61 1.04 -7.45 9.21
CA ASP A 61 -0.30 -7.87 8.85
C ASP A 61 -0.95 -7.06 7.72
N VAL A 62 -0.48 -5.83 7.48
CA VAL A 62 -0.81 -5.02 6.29
C VAL A 62 0.07 -5.46 5.12
N PHE A 63 1.39 -5.52 5.33
CA PHE A 63 2.36 -5.77 4.27
C PHE A 63 2.32 -7.20 3.72
N LYS A 64 1.81 -8.17 4.47
CA LYS A 64 1.57 -9.53 3.94
C LYS A 64 0.60 -9.56 2.75
N TYR A 65 -0.22 -8.52 2.57
CA TYR A 65 -1.15 -8.42 1.43
C TYR A 65 -0.65 -7.56 0.28
N LEU A 66 0.45 -6.81 0.46
CA LEU A 66 0.93 -5.82 -0.49
C LEU A 66 2.25 -6.23 -1.14
N GLY A 67 2.37 -6.02 -2.44
CA GLY A 67 3.61 -6.21 -3.19
C GLY A 67 3.60 -7.46 -4.07
N GLU A 68 4.69 -7.64 -4.80
CA GLU A 68 4.83 -8.75 -5.76
C GLU A 68 4.61 -10.11 -5.09
N GLY A 69 3.79 -10.95 -5.72
CA GLY A 69 3.43 -12.28 -5.20
C GLY A 69 2.34 -12.28 -4.11
N ASN A 70 1.87 -11.12 -3.65
CA ASN A 70 0.79 -11.02 -2.66
C ASN A 70 -0.56 -10.72 -3.33
N ILE A 71 -1.65 -10.74 -2.54
CA ILE A 71 -3.03 -10.53 -3.02
C ILE A 71 -3.17 -9.21 -3.80
N ILE A 72 -2.69 -8.11 -3.22
CA ILE A 72 -2.58 -6.82 -3.91
C ILE A 72 -1.17 -6.78 -4.50
N ALA A 73 -1.04 -7.39 -5.68
CA ALA A 73 0.22 -7.61 -6.40
C ALA A 73 0.81 -6.33 -7.02
N ASP A 74 0.89 -5.25 -6.24
CA ASP A 74 1.37 -3.95 -6.71
C ASP A 74 2.49 -3.39 -5.82
N ILE A 75 3.67 -3.24 -6.42
CA ILE A 75 4.86 -2.72 -5.74
C ILE A 75 4.74 -1.23 -5.41
N GLN A 76 4.01 -0.45 -6.22
CA GLN A 76 3.82 0.97 -5.98
C GLN A 76 2.89 1.19 -4.79
N ALA A 77 1.78 0.44 -4.69
CA ALA A 77 0.90 0.47 -3.52
C ALA A 77 1.67 0.16 -2.23
N ARG A 78 2.51 -0.89 -2.27
CA ARG A 78 3.40 -1.26 -1.17
C ARG A 78 4.35 -0.11 -0.79
N ASN A 79 4.98 0.53 -1.78
CA ASN A 79 5.92 1.62 -1.56
C ASN A 79 5.24 2.87 -0.99
N TYR A 80 4.03 3.20 -1.46
CA TYR A 80 3.24 4.30 -0.90
C TYR A 80 2.92 4.09 0.57
N ILE A 81 2.41 2.90 0.94
CA ILE A 81 2.10 2.58 2.35
C ILE A 81 3.37 2.63 3.20
N LEU A 82 4.47 2.02 2.74
CA LEU A 82 5.75 2.04 3.46
C LEU A 82 6.26 3.47 3.67
N LYS A 83 6.23 4.29 2.64
CA LYS A 83 6.66 5.69 2.72
C LYS A 83 5.78 6.47 3.68
N MET A 84 4.45 6.37 3.56
CA MET A 84 3.50 7.08 4.44
C MET A 84 3.66 6.68 5.91
N LEU A 85 3.81 5.38 6.21
CA LEU A 85 4.02 4.90 7.58
C LEU A 85 5.41 5.23 8.13
N SER A 86 6.47 5.13 7.32
CA SER A 86 7.83 5.56 7.72
C SER A 86 7.83 7.03 8.13
N THR A 87 7.11 7.82 7.36
CA THR A 87 6.96 9.26 7.58
C THR A 87 6.11 9.58 8.82
N LEU A 88 5.15 8.73 9.20
CA LEU A 88 4.39 8.85 10.45
C LEU A 88 5.29 8.60 11.67
N TYR A 89 6.12 7.56 11.63
CA TYR A 89 6.88 7.14 12.82
C TYR A 89 8.23 7.83 12.97
N ASN A 90 8.84 8.29 11.87
CA ASN A 90 10.13 8.98 11.88
C ASN A 90 10.07 10.20 10.93
N PRO A 91 9.31 11.26 11.31
CA PRO A 91 9.10 12.43 10.46
C PRO A 91 10.39 13.22 10.18
N GLU A 92 11.36 13.19 11.11
CA GLU A 92 12.69 13.79 10.98
C GLU A 92 13.51 13.22 9.81
N GLU A 93 13.29 11.96 9.44
CA GLU A 93 13.94 11.33 8.27
C GLU A 93 13.22 11.65 6.95
N ASN A 94 12.07 12.33 6.98
CA ASN A 94 11.16 12.50 5.84
C ASN A 94 10.66 13.95 5.67
N LEU A 95 11.57 14.92 5.72
CA LEU A 95 11.30 16.37 5.86
C LEU A 95 10.35 17.02 4.83
N ASN A 96 10.22 16.48 3.61
CA ASN A 96 9.48 17.18 2.53
C ASN A 96 8.11 16.59 2.17
N PHE A 97 7.74 15.40 2.67
CA PHE A 97 6.39 14.80 2.51
C PHE A 97 5.78 14.89 1.08
N GLU A 98 6.60 14.71 0.05
CA GLU A 98 6.15 14.83 -1.35
C GLU A 98 5.83 13.48 -1.98
N TYR A 99 4.71 13.41 -2.69
CA TYR A 99 4.24 12.26 -3.45
C TYR A 99 3.83 12.69 -4.86
N GLU A 100 3.99 11.81 -5.84
CA GLU A 100 3.41 12.03 -7.16
C GLU A 100 1.91 11.73 -7.10
N GLY A 101 1.07 12.77 -7.18
CA GLY A 101 -0.38 12.65 -6.94
C GLY A 101 -0.74 12.25 -5.50
N ASN A 102 -2.03 12.03 -5.24
CA ASN A 102 -2.51 11.70 -3.89
C ASN A 102 -2.24 10.20 -3.58
N PRO A 103 -1.36 9.89 -2.60
CA PRO A 103 -0.97 8.51 -2.32
C PRO A 103 -2.10 7.65 -1.75
N LEU A 104 -3.05 8.24 -1.02
CA LEU A 104 -4.21 7.51 -0.49
C LEU A 104 -5.12 7.02 -1.61
N ARG A 105 -5.37 7.88 -2.63
CA ARG A 105 -6.17 7.49 -3.80
C ARG A 105 -5.49 6.43 -4.64
N LYS A 106 -4.17 6.56 -4.85
CA LYS A 106 -3.40 5.57 -5.62
C LYS A 106 -3.50 4.19 -4.99
N VAL A 107 -3.28 4.07 -3.67
CA VAL A 107 -3.41 2.77 -2.98
C VAL A 107 -4.84 2.24 -3.03
N LEU A 108 -5.87 3.07 -2.83
CA LEU A 108 -7.27 2.64 -2.98
C LEU A 108 -7.60 2.16 -4.41
N GLU A 109 -7.03 2.82 -5.42
CA GLU A 109 -7.19 2.38 -6.81
C GLU A 109 -6.65 0.96 -7.00
N HIS A 110 -5.47 0.65 -6.45
CA HIS A 110 -4.91 -0.71 -6.52
C HIS A 110 -5.78 -1.73 -5.78
N VAL A 111 -6.36 -1.37 -4.62
CA VAL A 111 -7.34 -2.22 -3.92
C VAL A 111 -8.54 -2.54 -4.81
N PHE A 112 -9.08 -1.54 -5.51
CA PHE A 112 -10.22 -1.74 -6.41
C PHE A 112 -9.87 -2.48 -7.70
N ARG A 113 -8.66 -2.29 -8.24
CA ARG A 113 -8.16 -3.09 -9.36
C ARG A 113 -8.06 -4.57 -8.98
N THR A 114 -7.48 -4.86 -7.81
CA THR A 114 -7.48 -6.23 -7.28
C THR A 114 -8.91 -6.75 -7.07
N ALA A 115 -9.86 -5.94 -6.60
CA ALA A 115 -11.26 -6.37 -6.49
C ALA A 115 -11.85 -6.77 -7.85
N ASN A 116 -11.53 -6.05 -8.92
CA ASN A 116 -11.94 -6.40 -10.28
C ASN A 116 -11.29 -7.71 -10.77
N ASP A 117 -10.00 -7.90 -10.49
CA ASP A 117 -9.27 -9.13 -10.85
C ASP A 117 -9.91 -10.38 -10.22
N TYR A 118 -10.40 -10.25 -8.98
CA TYR A 118 -11.12 -11.30 -8.24
C TYR A 118 -12.63 -11.33 -8.52
N GLY A 119 -13.14 -10.55 -9.49
CA GLY A 119 -14.55 -10.56 -9.88
C GLY A 119 -15.50 -9.95 -8.84
N LEU A 120 -14.97 -9.23 -7.86
CA LEU A 120 -15.71 -8.52 -6.81
C LEU A 120 -16.10 -7.10 -7.21
N LEU A 121 -15.49 -6.57 -8.28
CA LEU A 121 -15.82 -5.26 -8.82
C LEU A 121 -16.16 -5.38 -10.32
N PRO A 122 -17.32 -4.87 -10.78
CA PRO A 122 -17.73 -4.92 -12.17
C PRO A 122 -16.89 -4.00 -13.07
N ASP A 123 -16.78 -4.36 -14.35
CA ASP A 123 -16.02 -3.59 -15.35
C ASP A 123 -16.66 -2.21 -15.61
N GLU A 124 -17.95 -2.05 -15.31
CA GLU A 124 -18.66 -0.77 -15.36
C GLU A 124 -18.11 0.29 -14.39
N CYS A 125 -17.31 -0.13 -13.40
CA CYS A 125 -16.55 0.78 -12.54
C CYS A 125 -15.24 1.26 -13.18
N ILE A 126 -14.92 0.82 -14.41
CA ILE A 126 -13.72 1.21 -15.16
C ILE A 126 -14.16 2.12 -16.31
N ASN A 127 -13.55 3.30 -16.41
CA ASN A 127 -13.85 4.21 -17.49
C ASN A 127 -13.17 3.79 -18.81
N THR A 128 -13.49 4.48 -19.90
CA THR A 128 -12.95 4.20 -21.25
C THR A 128 -11.44 4.36 -21.37
N GLN A 129 -10.78 4.99 -20.38
CA GLN A 129 -9.32 5.15 -20.32
C GLN A 129 -8.65 4.05 -19.47
N GLY A 130 -9.42 3.08 -18.94
CA GLY A 130 -8.90 2.01 -18.07
C GLY A 130 -8.67 2.45 -16.62
N HIS A 131 -9.19 3.62 -16.21
CA HIS A 131 -9.09 4.10 -14.82
C HIS A 131 -10.33 3.70 -14.02
N ILE A 132 -10.11 3.28 -12.77
CA ILE A 132 -11.21 3.00 -11.85
C ILE A 132 -11.93 4.30 -11.48
N VAL A 133 -13.24 4.31 -11.62
CA VAL A 133 -14.12 5.36 -11.09
C VAL A 133 -14.31 5.12 -9.59
N LEU A 134 -13.38 5.65 -8.79
CA LEU A 134 -13.28 5.36 -7.34
C LEU A 134 -14.60 5.56 -6.56
N LEU A 135 -15.42 6.54 -6.96
CA LEU A 135 -16.69 6.80 -6.29
C LEU A 135 -17.71 5.67 -6.54
N ASP A 136 -17.81 5.20 -7.76
CA ASP A 136 -18.73 4.11 -8.12
C ASP A 136 -18.22 2.78 -7.57
N ALA A 137 -16.91 2.53 -7.62
CA ALA A 137 -16.31 1.36 -6.98
C ALA A 137 -16.57 1.33 -5.46
N SER A 138 -16.37 2.47 -4.77
CA SER A 138 -16.66 2.59 -3.34
C SER A 138 -18.15 2.37 -3.02
N ARG A 139 -19.06 2.86 -3.87
CA ARG A 139 -20.51 2.68 -3.68
C ARG A 139 -20.92 1.23 -3.88
N PHE A 140 -20.47 0.63 -4.99
CA PHE A 140 -20.77 -0.76 -5.33
C PHE A 140 -20.30 -1.71 -4.24
N MET A 141 -19.03 -1.61 -3.82
CA MET A 141 -18.49 -2.47 -2.77
C MET A 141 -19.16 -2.23 -1.41
N GLY A 142 -19.68 -1.03 -1.17
CA GLY A 142 -20.52 -0.70 -0.01
C GLY A 142 -21.96 -1.21 -0.10
N GLY A 143 -22.34 -1.96 -1.15
CA GLY A 143 -23.68 -2.53 -1.31
C GLY A 143 -24.71 -1.53 -1.84
N LEU A 144 -24.28 -0.41 -2.45
CA LEU A 144 -25.17 0.56 -3.08
C LEU A 144 -25.35 0.27 -4.56
N ASN A 145 -26.52 0.60 -5.08
CA ASN A 145 -26.78 0.58 -6.52
C ASN A 145 -25.91 1.62 -7.22
N ILE A 146 -25.24 1.23 -8.30
CA ILE A 146 -24.53 2.14 -9.21
C ILE A 146 -25.20 2.15 -10.58
N ASN A 147 -25.13 3.30 -11.25
CA ASN A 147 -25.69 3.47 -12.58
C ASN A 147 -24.69 3.01 -13.65
N CYS A 148 -25.17 2.23 -14.61
CA CYS A 148 -24.41 1.89 -15.81
C CYS A 148 -24.84 2.83 -16.94
N TYR A 149 -23.86 3.43 -17.61
CA TYR A 149 -24.10 4.48 -18.59
C TYR A 149 -23.76 4.02 -20.01
N GLN A 150 -24.58 4.43 -20.97
CA GLN A 150 -24.25 4.41 -22.39
C GLN A 150 -24.38 5.83 -22.92
N GLY A 151 -23.24 6.50 -23.13
CA GLY A 151 -23.21 7.94 -23.37
C GLY A 151 -23.70 8.72 -22.15
N LYS A 152 -24.77 9.51 -22.30
CA LYS A 152 -25.38 10.30 -21.21
C LYS A 152 -26.55 9.61 -20.51
N ASN A 153 -26.98 8.46 -21.02
CA ASN A 153 -28.18 7.78 -20.54
C ASN A 153 -27.81 6.64 -19.60
N VAL A 154 -28.54 6.52 -18.49
CA VAL A 154 -28.49 5.34 -17.61
C VAL A 154 -29.24 4.22 -18.31
N THR A 155 -28.58 3.08 -18.53
CA THR A 155 -29.18 1.92 -19.21
C THR A 155 -29.74 0.92 -18.21
N HIS A 156 -29.05 0.73 -17.08
CA HIS A 156 -29.46 -0.13 -15.98
C HIS A 156 -28.65 0.24 -14.73
N GLN A 157 -28.98 -0.37 -13.61
CA GLN A 157 -28.19 -0.30 -12.38
C GLN A 157 -27.59 -1.67 -12.06
N ILE A 158 -26.48 -1.67 -11.34
CA ILE A 158 -25.89 -2.90 -10.78
C ILE A 158 -25.57 -2.73 -9.30
N ARG A 159 -25.57 -3.85 -8.57
CA ARG A 159 -25.16 -3.92 -7.16
C ARG A 159 -24.48 -5.25 -6.85
N TYR A 160 -23.89 -5.34 -5.68
CA TYR A 160 -23.48 -6.62 -5.10
C TYR A 160 -24.64 -7.23 -4.29
N GLY A 161 -24.95 -8.49 -4.55
CA GLY A 161 -25.96 -9.30 -3.88
C GLY A 161 -27.35 -8.67 -3.88
N THR A 162 -28.15 -9.02 -2.88
CA THR A 162 -29.56 -8.64 -2.76
C THR A 162 -29.71 -7.23 -2.18
N ALA A 163 -30.67 -6.47 -2.71
CA ALA A 163 -31.00 -5.14 -2.21
C ALA A 163 -31.67 -5.19 -0.83
N GLY A 164 -31.30 -4.24 0.04
CA GLY A 164 -32.02 -3.99 1.29
C GLY A 164 -33.10 -2.94 1.13
N ASP A 165 -33.81 -2.67 2.23
CA ASP A 165 -34.97 -1.77 2.27
C ASP A 165 -34.60 -0.27 2.27
N GLY A 166 -33.31 0.05 2.37
CA GLY A 166 -32.84 1.42 2.40
C GLY A 166 -32.75 2.07 1.01
N LYS A 167 -32.54 3.39 1.00
CA LYS A 167 -32.40 4.16 -0.25
C LYS A 167 -31.21 3.63 -1.07
N ASN A 168 -31.40 3.42 -2.37
CA ASN A 168 -30.39 2.83 -3.27
C ASN A 168 -29.92 1.43 -2.82
N GLY A 169 -30.78 0.68 -2.12
CA GLY A 169 -30.50 -0.68 -1.68
C GLY A 169 -29.56 -0.78 -0.47
N GLU A 170 -29.47 0.30 0.33
CA GLU A 170 -28.83 0.28 1.64
C GLU A 170 -29.40 -0.84 2.55
N ASN A 171 -28.58 -1.32 3.49
CA ASN A 171 -28.88 -2.45 4.38
C ASN A 171 -29.05 -3.81 3.68
N GLY A 172 -28.68 -3.91 2.40
CA GLY A 172 -28.60 -5.17 1.66
C GLY A 172 -27.23 -5.84 1.78
N ASP A 173 -26.97 -6.79 0.88
CA ASP A 173 -25.67 -7.44 0.77
C ASP A 173 -24.60 -6.42 0.35
N SER A 174 -23.43 -6.49 0.99
CA SER A 174 -22.27 -5.66 0.66
C SER A 174 -20.98 -6.48 0.74
N ILE A 175 -19.95 -6.01 0.04
CA ILE A 175 -18.59 -6.55 0.22
C ILE A 175 -18.03 -5.90 1.48
N PHE A 176 -17.91 -4.56 1.46
CA PHE A 176 -17.46 -3.81 2.61
C PHE A 176 -18.50 -3.82 3.72
N SER A 177 -18.07 -4.12 4.93
CA SER A 177 -18.86 -3.79 6.11
C SER A 177 -19.06 -2.27 6.20
N GLN A 178 -20.07 -1.84 6.96
CA GLN A 178 -20.43 -0.44 7.09
C GLN A 178 -19.24 0.45 7.49
N ASP A 179 -18.41 -0.03 8.42
CA ASP A 179 -17.22 0.70 8.88
C ASP A 179 -16.16 0.85 7.78
N ILE A 180 -15.89 -0.22 7.04
CA ILE A 180 -14.92 -0.20 5.93
C ILE A 180 -15.40 0.74 4.82
N ALA A 181 -16.69 0.67 4.46
CA ALA A 181 -17.29 1.58 3.49
C ALA A 181 -17.18 3.06 3.95
N ASN A 182 -17.37 3.32 5.24
CA ASN A 182 -17.20 4.65 5.83
C ASN A 182 -15.74 5.13 5.76
N TYR A 183 -14.76 4.28 6.08
CA TYR A 183 -13.34 4.63 5.98
C TYR A 183 -12.94 4.96 4.54
N VAL A 184 -13.33 4.13 3.57
CA VAL A 184 -13.08 4.38 2.14
C VAL A 184 -13.70 5.71 1.72
N ARG A 185 -14.96 5.97 2.10
CA ARG A 185 -15.66 7.22 1.79
C ARG A 185 -14.94 8.44 2.37
N ASN A 186 -14.45 8.35 3.61
CA ASN A 186 -13.74 9.45 4.26
C ASN A 186 -12.42 9.76 3.56
N ILE A 187 -11.66 8.72 3.18
CA ILE A 187 -10.42 8.87 2.38
C ILE A 187 -10.72 9.54 1.04
N LEU A 188 -11.76 9.10 0.33
CA LEU A 188 -12.14 9.67 -0.97
C LEU A 188 -12.57 11.13 -0.86
N ARG A 189 -13.30 11.51 0.20
CA ARG A 189 -13.69 12.89 0.48
C ARG A 189 -12.48 13.76 0.78
N PHE A 190 -11.64 13.34 1.72
CA PHE A 190 -10.43 14.07 2.08
C PHE A 190 -9.52 14.31 0.86
N SER A 191 -9.28 13.27 0.06
CA SER A 191 -8.41 13.32 -1.11
C SER A 191 -8.99 14.01 -2.34
N SER A 192 -10.31 14.26 -2.37
CA SER A 192 -10.97 14.94 -3.50
C SER A 192 -10.59 16.42 -3.60
N SER A 193 -10.30 17.05 -2.46
CA SER A 193 -9.88 18.45 -2.34
C SER A 193 -8.66 18.79 -3.21
N ASP A 194 -7.75 17.82 -3.39
CA ASP A 194 -6.51 17.98 -4.15
C ASP A 194 -6.55 17.27 -5.53
N SER A 195 -7.70 16.73 -5.95
CA SER A 195 -7.82 15.95 -7.19
C SER A 195 -7.96 16.82 -8.46
N HIS A 196 -8.23 18.12 -8.33
CA HIS A 196 -8.31 19.08 -9.44
C HIS A 196 -6.98 19.75 -9.78
N THR A 197 -5.90 19.47 -9.04
CA THR A 197 -4.56 19.99 -9.34
C THR A 197 -3.80 18.98 -10.20
N ASN A 198 -3.61 19.32 -11.48
CA ASN A 198 -2.77 18.70 -12.53
C ASN A 198 -1.89 17.50 -12.13
N LYS A 199 -1.83 16.49 -13.01
CA LYS A 199 -0.92 15.34 -12.93
C LYS A 199 0.57 15.71 -12.73
N ASP A 200 0.96 16.95 -13.04
CA ASP A 200 2.31 17.49 -12.85
C ASP A 200 2.60 18.10 -11.46
N LYS A 201 1.62 18.11 -10.55
CA LYS A 201 1.82 18.66 -9.19
C LYS A 201 2.11 17.56 -8.18
N LYS A 202 3.25 17.69 -7.50
CA LYS A 202 3.56 16.89 -6.32
C LYS A 202 2.54 17.19 -5.22
N PHE A 203 1.96 16.13 -4.65
CA PHE A 203 1.16 16.22 -3.44
C PHE A 203 2.11 16.40 -2.25
N ARG A 204 1.97 17.52 -1.54
CA ARG A 204 2.71 17.80 -0.31
C ARG A 204 1.73 17.82 0.86
N ILE A 205 2.02 17.03 1.88
CA ILE A 205 1.26 17.06 3.13
C ILE A 205 1.58 18.39 3.82
N LYS A 206 0.56 19.23 4.05
CA LYS A 206 0.73 20.47 4.81
C LYS A 206 0.64 20.15 6.30
N ASP A 207 1.38 20.91 7.11
CA ASP A 207 1.39 20.69 8.56
C ASP A 207 -0.01 20.85 9.18
N ASP A 208 -0.83 21.78 8.68
CA ASP A 208 -2.19 22.08 9.16
C ASP A 208 -3.16 20.88 9.16
N PHE A 209 -2.89 19.84 8.36
CA PHE A 209 -3.74 18.63 8.30
C PHE A 209 -2.94 17.32 8.39
N LYS A 210 -1.68 17.39 8.82
CA LYS A 210 -0.77 16.25 8.87
C LYS A 210 -1.31 15.10 9.73
N GLU A 211 -1.86 15.41 10.89
CA GLU A 211 -2.48 14.44 11.81
C GLU A 211 -3.67 13.73 11.16
N LEU A 212 -4.52 14.51 10.48
CA LEU A 212 -5.68 14.01 9.77
C LEU A 212 -5.26 13.10 8.60
N PHE A 213 -4.23 13.49 7.84
CA PHE A 213 -3.67 12.65 6.78
C PHE A 213 -3.23 11.29 7.34
N PHE A 214 -2.49 11.26 8.45
CA PHE A 214 -2.04 9.99 9.03
C PHE A 214 -3.17 9.16 9.63
N SER A 215 -4.22 9.78 10.14
CA SER A 215 -5.44 9.05 10.52
C SER A 215 -6.02 8.27 9.33
N PHE A 216 -5.95 8.84 8.11
CA PHE A 216 -6.36 8.17 6.89
C PHE A 216 -5.39 7.10 6.42
N VAL A 217 -4.08 7.27 6.65
CA VAL A 217 -3.08 6.22 6.39
C VAL A 217 -3.35 4.99 7.27
N LEU A 218 -3.72 5.18 8.53
CA LEU A 218 -4.07 4.09 9.44
C LEU A 218 -5.42 3.44 9.06
N GLN A 219 -6.42 4.23 8.67
CA GLN A 219 -7.68 3.70 8.12
C GLN A 219 -7.43 2.87 6.85
N LEU A 220 -6.57 3.35 5.95
CA LEU A 220 -6.19 2.65 4.73
C LEU A 220 -5.47 1.33 5.04
N SER A 221 -4.60 1.31 6.04
CA SER A 221 -3.94 0.10 6.53
C SER A 221 -4.97 -0.93 7.03
N HIS A 222 -6.01 -0.46 7.74
CA HIS A 222 -7.12 -1.32 8.18
C HIS A 222 -7.96 -1.85 7.00
N ILE A 223 -8.26 -1.01 6.00
CA ILE A 223 -8.95 -1.41 4.76
C ILE A 223 -8.18 -2.53 4.05
N ILE A 224 -6.86 -2.39 3.89
CA ILE A 224 -6.00 -3.39 3.22
C ILE A 224 -6.04 -4.72 3.97
N LYS A 225 -5.89 -4.68 5.31
CA LYS A 225 -5.96 -5.89 6.15
C LYS A 225 -7.29 -6.62 6.01
N TRP A 226 -8.38 -5.86 6.10
CA TRP A 226 -9.73 -6.39 6.00
C TRP A 226 -9.98 -6.98 4.61
N PHE A 227 -9.61 -6.25 3.55
CA PHE A 227 -9.82 -6.66 2.17
C PHE A 227 -9.00 -7.89 1.79
N GLY A 228 -7.73 -7.95 2.19
CA GLY A 228 -6.90 -9.13 2.00
C GLY A 228 -7.52 -10.37 2.66
N GLY A 229 -7.98 -10.25 3.91
CA GLY A 229 -8.67 -11.33 4.60
C GLY A 229 -10.05 -11.69 4.01
N TYR A 230 -10.71 -10.74 3.33
CA TYR A 230 -11.93 -11.02 2.59
C TYR A 230 -11.65 -11.85 1.33
N ILE A 231 -10.61 -11.50 0.57
CA ILE A 231 -10.20 -12.25 -0.63
C ILE A 231 -9.75 -13.67 -0.28
N GLU A 232 -9.00 -13.86 0.80
CA GLU A 232 -8.60 -15.20 1.27
C GLU A 232 -9.81 -16.14 1.47
N LYS A 233 -10.97 -15.58 1.83
CA LYS A 233 -12.24 -16.30 2.01
C LYS A 233 -13.07 -16.42 0.73
N HIS A 234 -12.76 -15.61 -0.29
CA HIS A 234 -13.51 -15.52 -1.54
C HIS A 234 -12.56 -15.50 -2.76
N PRO A 235 -11.72 -16.54 -2.95
CA PRO A 235 -10.69 -16.53 -4.00
C PRO A 235 -11.24 -16.78 -5.41
N ASP A 236 -12.42 -17.38 -5.53
CA ASP A 236 -12.99 -17.77 -6.82
C ASP A 236 -13.67 -16.58 -7.54
N ARG A 237 -13.06 -16.17 -8.65
CA ARG A 237 -13.53 -15.05 -9.48
C ARG A 237 -14.93 -15.28 -10.05
N GLU A 238 -15.21 -16.47 -10.53
CA GLU A 238 -16.47 -16.73 -11.24
C GLU A 238 -17.64 -16.81 -10.24
N VAL A 239 -17.40 -17.39 -9.06
CA VAL A 239 -18.38 -17.36 -7.96
C VAL A 239 -18.67 -15.93 -7.51
N ASN A 240 -17.64 -15.07 -7.41
CA ASN A 240 -17.81 -13.67 -7.03
C ASN A 240 -18.65 -12.89 -8.04
N LYS A 241 -18.42 -13.10 -9.35
CA LYS A 241 -19.19 -12.45 -10.42
C LYS A 241 -20.68 -12.79 -10.38
N LEU A 242 -21.05 -14.02 -9.99
CA LEU A 242 -22.45 -14.44 -9.89
C LEU A 242 -23.24 -13.61 -8.85
N LYS A 243 -22.56 -12.96 -7.91
CA LYS A 243 -23.20 -12.06 -6.94
C LYS A 243 -23.48 -10.67 -7.48
N ILE A 244 -22.98 -10.31 -8.66
CA ILE A 244 -23.27 -9.02 -9.28
C ILE A 244 -24.66 -9.09 -9.89
N GLN A 245 -25.58 -8.29 -9.36
CA GLN A 245 -26.98 -8.27 -9.79
C GLN A 245 -27.27 -7.03 -10.61
N ARG A 246 -27.94 -7.22 -11.74
CA ARG A 246 -28.55 -6.14 -12.52
C ARG A 246 -29.92 -5.79 -11.94
N ILE A 247 -30.15 -4.51 -11.76
CA ILE A 247 -31.40 -3.91 -11.31
C ILE A 247 -31.91 -3.01 -12.43
N GLY A 248 -33.16 -3.20 -12.84
CA GLY A 248 -33.74 -2.51 -14.00
C GLY A 248 -33.79 -3.43 -15.22
#